data_AF-A0A3E0NM93-F1
#
_entry.id   AF-A0A3E0NM93-F1
#
_cell.length_a   1.000
_cell.length_b   1.000
_cell.length_c   1.000
_cell.angle_alpha   90.00
_cell.angle_beta   90.00
_cell.angle_gamma   90.00
#
_symmetry.space_group_name_H-M   'P 1'
#
loop_
_entity.id
_entity.type
_entity.pdbx_description
1 polymer ?
#
loop_
_entity_poly.entity_id
_entity_poly.type
_entity_poly.pdbx_seq_one_letter_code
_entity_poly.pdbx_strand_id
1 'polypeptide(L)'
;MALSIVVACGLPPTLEEDAMPAHFQRFLRAIETHDVEAALALLSEDFQLVFVEHGVTLDKSAMVDVLGWDRAVNGSLAFADLQVSDRSVAGLFTERNDFLELIGIPHLQARVVYELGDGGLIERQTYEPLPRQPSIQAHLEPAIEWARANRPAALEEVYPGEQMSFDEASGRKWISLLEAWREAGDD
;
A
#
# COMPACT_ATOMS: atom_id res chain seq x y z
N MET A 1 -7.42 41.81 -14.22
CA MET A 1 -6.19 41.59 -13.43
C MET A 1 -6.58 40.76 -12.22
N ALA A 2 -6.34 39.46 -12.29
CA ALA A 2 -6.40 38.53 -11.15
C ALA A 2 -5.52 37.34 -11.57
N LEU A 3 -4.32 37.30 -10.99
CA LEU A 3 -3.30 36.30 -11.24
C LEU A 3 -3.73 35.05 -10.45
N SER A 4 -4.18 34.00 -11.13
CA SER A 4 -4.36 32.68 -10.50
C SER A 4 -2.96 32.11 -10.25
N ILE A 5 -2.53 32.12 -8.99
CA ILE A 5 -1.38 31.35 -8.53
C ILE A 5 -1.83 29.90 -8.53
N VAL A 6 -1.48 29.18 -9.61
CA VAL A 6 -1.38 27.72 -9.57
C VAL A 6 -0.24 27.45 -8.60
N VAL A 7 -0.57 27.11 -7.35
CA VAL A 7 0.37 26.43 -6.46
C VAL A 7 0.53 25.04 -7.06
N ALA A 8 1.42 24.93 -8.04
CA ALA A 8 2.09 23.67 -8.26
C ALA A 8 2.76 23.37 -6.92
N CYS A 9 2.26 22.39 -6.18
CA CYS A 9 3.00 21.75 -5.11
C CYS A 9 4.25 21.17 -5.76
N GLY A 10 5.28 22.01 -5.87
CA GLY A 10 6.61 21.60 -6.20
C GLY A 10 7.02 20.63 -5.10
N LEU A 11 7.06 19.36 -5.47
CA LEU A 11 7.88 18.38 -4.78
C LEU A 11 9.23 19.04 -4.49
N PRO A 12 9.72 19.02 -3.23
CA PRO A 12 11.06 19.48 -2.95
C PRO A 12 12.04 18.76 -3.89
N PRO A 13 13.13 19.43 -4.30
CA PRO A 13 14.02 18.95 -5.35
C PRO A 13 14.56 17.57 -5.00
N THR A 14 14.32 16.64 -5.92
CA THR A 14 15.10 15.44 -6.27
C THR A 14 16.47 15.33 -5.58
N LEU A 15 16.47 14.91 -4.33
CA LEU A 15 17.53 14.19 -3.68
C LEU A 15 16.85 12.86 -3.38
N GLU A 16 16.90 11.86 -4.26
CA GLU A 16 17.78 10.70 -4.07
C GLU A 16 17.55 9.64 -5.18
N GLU A 17 16.83 9.97 -6.26
CA GLU A 17 16.54 9.00 -7.33
C GLU A 17 17.84 8.42 -7.91
N ASP A 18 18.79 9.28 -8.31
CA ASP A 18 20.09 8.87 -8.86
C ASP A 18 20.98 8.11 -7.85
N ALA A 19 20.69 8.17 -6.55
CA ALA A 19 21.44 7.45 -5.53
C ALA A 19 20.95 6.01 -5.34
N MET A 20 19.71 5.72 -5.74
CA MET A 20 19.13 4.38 -5.63
C MET A 20 19.62 3.45 -6.74
N PRO A 21 19.81 2.14 -6.46
CA PRO A 21 20.10 1.16 -7.50
C PRO A 21 19.04 1.17 -8.60
N ALA A 22 19.47 1.11 -9.86
CA ALA A 22 18.57 1.23 -11.03
C ALA A 22 17.46 0.15 -11.08
N HIS A 23 17.67 -1.02 -10.47
CA HIS A 23 16.61 -2.03 -10.32
C HIS A 23 15.54 -1.58 -9.32
N PHE A 24 15.93 -0.95 -8.22
CA PHE A 24 15.01 -0.45 -7.21
C PHE A 24 14.20 0.75 -7.72
N GLN A 25 14.81 1.67 -8.47
CA GLN A 25 14.07 2.76 -9.14
C GLN A 25 12.98 2.22 -10.09
N ARG A 26 13.30 1.18 -10.87
CA ARG A 26 12.34 0.52 -11.74
C ARG A 26 11.22 -0.15 -10.95
N PHE A 27 11.53 -0.67 -9.77
CA PHE A 27 10.54 -1.28 -8.89
C PHE A 27 9.56 -0.21 -8.38
N LEU A 28 10.07 0.91 -7.85
CA LEU A 28 9.24 2.02 -7.41
C LEU A 28 8.34 2.56 -8.52
N ARG A 29 8.89 2.71 -9.74
CA ARG A 29 8.08 3.12 -10.90
C ARG A 29 6.99 2.10 -11.24
N ALA A 30 7.30 0.82 -11.21
CA ALA A 30 6.30 -0.23 -11.47
C ALA A 30 5.17 -0.18 -10.43
N ILE A 31 5.49 0.06 -9.15
CA ILE A 31 4.49 0.25 -8.11
C ILE A 31 3.65 1.51 -8.36
N GLU A 32 4.29 2.65 -8.63
CA GLU A 32 3.61 3.92 -8.92
C GLU A 32 2.65 3.83 -10.12
N THR A 33 3.00 3.04 -11.14
CA THR A 33 2.14 2.81 -12.31
C THR A 33 1.23 1.59 -12.19
N HIS A 34 1.21 0.93 -11.03
CA HIS A 34 0.48 -0.31 -10.77
C HIS A 34 0.72 -1.43 -11.80
N ASP A 35 1.96 -1.51 -12.32
CA ASP A 35 2.42 -2.56 -13.22
C ASP A 35 2.89 -3.77 -12.40
N VAL A 36 1.92 -4.63 -12.07
CA VAL A 36 2.13 -5.83 -11.25
C VAL A 36 3.18 -6.76 -11.85
N GLU A 37 3.16 -6.97 -13.17
CA GLU A 37 4.11 -7.86 -13.84
C GLU A 37 5.53 -7.31 -13.76
N ALA A 38 5.71 -6.01 -14.05
CA ALA A 38 7.02 -5.37 -13.95
C ALA A 38 7.55 -5.35 -12.51
N ALA A 39 6.68 -5.11 -11.52
CA ALA A 39 7.08 -5.14 -10.11
C ALA A 39 7.53 -6.55 -9.68
N LEU A 40 6.78 -7.59 -10.03
CA LEU A 40 7.13 -8.99 -9.72
C LEU A 40 8.42 -9.45 -10.41
N ALA A 41 8.71 -8.95 -11.60
CA ALA A 41 9.95 -9.25 -12.32
C ALA A 41 11.21 -8.70 -11.62
N LEU A 42 11.05 -7.76 -10.69
CA LEU A 42 12.14 -7.14 -9.93
C LEU A 42 12.35 -7.77 -8.54
N LEU A 43 11.50 -8.73 -8.16
CA LEU A 43 11.67 -9.55 -6.97
C LEU A 43 12.46 -10.81 -7.31
N SER A 44 13.33 -11.27 -6.41
CA SER A 44 14.03 -12.56 -6.55
C SER A 44 13.03 -13.73 -6.47
N GLU A 45 13.41 -14.91 -6.95
CA GLU A 45 12.52 -16.11 -6.88
C GLU A 45 12.17 -16.48 -5.43
N ASP A 46 13.14 -16.36 -4.52
CA ASP A 46 12.98 -16.64 -3.08
C ASP A 46 12.58 -15.40 -2.27
N PHE A 47 11.94 -14.41 -2.91
CA PHE A 47 11.57 -13.15 -2.24
C PHE A 47 10.69 -13.37 -0.99
N GLN A 48 10.93 -12.54 0.04
CA GLN A 48 10.14 -12.53 1.27
C GLN A 48 9.68 -11.12 1.67
N LEU A 49 8.40 -10.95 1.93
CA LEU A 49 7.84 -9.77 2.61
C LEU A 49 7.55 -10.13 4.07
N VAL A 50 8.23 -9.46 5.00
CA VAL A 50 8.16 -9.72 6.44
C VAL A 50 7.43 -8.58 7.15
N PHE A 51 6.31 -8.89 7.79
CA PHE A 51 5.60 -7.98 8.68
C PHE A 51 6.07 -8.19 10.12
N VAL A 52 6.92 -7.30 10.63
CA VAL A 52 7.62 -7.47 11.91
C VAL A 52 6.65 -7.61 13.09
N GLU A 53 5.61 -6.77 13.13
CA GLU A 53 4.66 -6.73 14.25
C GLU A 53 3.86 -8.04 14.40
N HIS A 54 3.56 -8.71 13.28
CA HIS A 54 2.72 -9.91 13.26
C HIS A 54 3.50 -11.22 13.13
N GLY A 55 4.81 -11.15 12.86
CA GLY A 55 5.62 -12.33 12.56
C GLY A 55 5.15 -13.07 11.30
N VAL A 56 4.47 -12.38 10.39
CA VAL A 56 3.97 -12.94 9.13
C VAL A 56 5.02 -12.74 8.05
N THR A 57 5.25 -13.79 7.25
CA THR A 57 6.09 -13.72 6.05
C THR A 57 5.28 -14.17 4.85
N LEU A 58 5.27 -13.35 3.81
CA LEU A 58 4.70 -13.67 2.51
C LEU A 58 5.82 -13.95 1.53
N ASP A 59 5.62 -14.92 0.64
CA ASP A 59 6.54 -15.22 -0.44
C ASP A 59 6.19 -14.42 -1.72
N LYS A 60 7.01 -14.57 -2.76
CA LYS A 60 6.76 -13.95 -4.07
C LYS A 60 5.39 -14.29 -4.65
N SER A 61 4.88 -15.50 -4.45
CA SER A 61 3.61 -15.92 -5.05
C SER A 61 2.42 -15.14 -4.50
N ALA A 62 2.48 -14.80 -3.20
CA ALA A 62 1.49 -13.95 -2.55
C ALA A 62 1.54 -12.47 -2.99
N MET A 63 2.66 -12.03 -3.57
CA MET A 63 2.79 -10.63 -4.02
C MET A 63 1.88 -10.27 -5.19
N VAL A 64 1.39 -11.26 -5.96
CA VAL A 64 0.38 -11.00 -7.00
C VAL A 64 -0.88 -10.40 -6.38
N ASP A 65 -1.33 -10.96 -5.26
CA ASP A 65 -2.54 -10.51 -4.58
C ASP A 65 -2.30 -9.16 -3.90
N VAL A 66 -1.18 -9.01 -3.19
CA VAL A 66 -0.81 -7.74 -2.53
C VAL A 66 -0.72 -6.57 -3.52
N LEU A 67 -0.04 -6.77 -4.66
CA LEU A 67 0.08 -5.74 -5.69
C LEU A 67 -1.23 -5.51 -6.45
N GLY A 68 -2.03 -6.57 -6.62
CA GLY A 68 -3.37 -6.48 -7.17
C GLY A 68 -4.31 -5.67 -6.28
N TRP A 69 -4.24 -5.87 -4.97
CA TRP A 69 -4.94 -5.07 -3.97
C TRP A 69 -4.52 -3.61 -4.04
N ASP A 70 -3.22 -3.33 -3.98
CA ASP A 70 -2.66 -1.97 -4.07
C ASP A 70 -3.18 -1.24 -5.31
N ARG A 71 -3.18 -1.91 -6.47
CA ARG A 71 -3.80 -1.39 -7.71
C ARG A 71 -5.29 -1.12 -7.57
N ALA A 72 -6.04 -2.04 -6.95
CA ALA A 72 -7.49 -1.93 -6.81
C ALA A 72 -7.91 -0.75 -5.93
N VAL A 73 -7.12 -0.44 -4.90
CA VAL A 73 -7.39 0.64 -3.96
C VAL A 73 -6.68 1.95 -4.32
N ASN A 74 -6.05 2.03 -5.50
CA ASN A 74 -5.30 3.20 -5.96
C ASN A 74 -4.19 3.60 -4.97
N GLY A 75 -3.38 2.62 -4.59
CA GLY A 75 -2.26 2.78 -3.68
C GLY A 75 -1.22 3.80 -4.15
N SER A 76 -0.75 4.63 -3.22
CA SER A 76 0.33 5.58 -3.45
C SER A 76 1.31 5.52 -2.29
N LEU A 77 2.58 5.39 -2.66
CA LEU A 77 3.68 5.21 -1.73
C LEU A 77 4.62 6.40 -1.84
N ALA A 78 4.99 6.95 -0.70
CA ALA A 78 6.00 8.00 -0.61
C ALA A 78 7.13 7.58 0.33
N PHE A 79 8.35 7.93 -0.03
CA PHE A 79 9.54 7.66 0.76
C PHE A 79 10.13 8.95 1.31
N ALA A 80 10.66 8.87 2.54
CA ALA A 80 11.44 9.91 3.18
C ALA A 80 12.59 9.28 3.97
N ASP A 81 13.59 10.09 4.31
CA ASP A 81 14.75 9.69 5.11
C ASP A 81 15.44 8.41 4.58
N LEU A 82 15.68 8.35 3.27
CA LEU A 82 16.26 7.17 2.65
C LEU A 82 17.70 6.93 3.12
N GLN A 83 18.02 5.66 3.32
CA GLN A 83 19.35 5.16 3.55
C GLN A 83 19.64 4.11 2.49
N VAL A 84 20.56 4.45 1.59
CA VAL A 84 20.91 3.59 0.46
C VAL A 84 22.32 3.05 0.64
N SER A 85 22.46 1.75 0.41
CA SER A 85 23.74 1.05 0.28
C SER A 85 23.72 0.15 -0.96
N ASP A 86 24.85 -0.48 -1.26
CA ASP A 86 24.96 -1.42 -2.38
C ASP A 86 24.00 -2.63 -2.25
N ARG A 87 23.58 -2.96 -1.02
CA ARG A 87 22.77 -4.14 -0.72
C ARG A 87 21.44 -3.83 -0.04
N SER A 88 21.11 -2.57 0.19
CA SER A 88 19.86 -2.22 0.86
C SER A 88 19.37 -0.83 0.53
N VAL A 89 18.05 -0.68 0.54
CA VAL A 89 17.36 0.61 0.56
C VAL A 89 16.41 0.59 1.74
N ALA A 90 16.60 1.49 2.69
CA ALA A 90 15.73 1.64 3.85
C ALA A 90 15.17 3.06 3.90
N GLY A 91 14.00 3.24 4.50
CA GLY A 91 13.44 4.57 4.69
C GLY A 91 12.12 4.58 5.45
N LEU A 92 11.62 5.79 5.66
CA LEU A 92 10.27 6.01 6.12
C LEU A 92 9.32 5.95 4.93
N PHE A 93 8.37 5.02 5.01
CA PHE A 93 7.34 4.79 4.04
C PHE A 93 6.03 5.41 4.50
N THR A 94 5.33 6.08 3.59
CA THR A 94 3.97 6.58 3.80
C THR A 94 3.06 6.02 2.72
N GLU A 95 2.06 5.25 3.14
CA GLU A 95 1.03 4.67 2.29
C GLU A 95 -0.24 5.52 2.32
N ARG A 96 -0.82 5.76 1.14
CA ARG A 96 -2.15 6.33 0.95
C ARG A 96 -2.90 5.44 -0.02
N ASN A 97 -4.20 5.29 0.17
CA ASN A 97 -5.07 4.63 -0.79
C ASN A 97 -6.52 5.01 -0.50
N ASP A 98 -7.40 4.75 -1.46
CA ASP A 98 -8.81 5.12 -1.39
C ASP A 98 -9.53 4.36 -0.26
N PHE A 99 -9.13 3.12 0.03
CA PHE A 99 -9.69 2.32 1.12
C PHE A 99 -9.46 2.98 2.48
N LEU A 100 -8.22 3.40 2.76
CA LEU A 100 -7.83 4.09 3.99
C LEU A 100 -8.58 5.42 4.13
N GLU A 101 -8.64 6.20 3.06
CA GLU A 101 -9.36 7.48 3.06
C GLU A 101 -10.85 7.27 3.37
N LEU A 102 -11.48 6.28 2.73
CA LEU A 102 -12.87 5.93 2.96
C LEU A 102 -13.17 5.51 4.39
N ILE A 103 -12.22 4.93 5.13
CA ILE A 103 -12.40 4.63 6.58
C ILE A 103 -11.88 5.75 7.50
N GLY A 104 -11.49 6.91 6.94
CA GLY A 104 -11.04 8.08 7.69
C GLY A 104 -9.60 7.98 8.20
N ILE A 105 -8.77 7.13 7.59
CA ILE A 105 -7.33 7.06 7.81
C ILE A 105 -6.63 7.79 6.66
N PRO A 106 -5.98 8.95 6.90
CA PRO A 106 -5.41 9.74 5.80
C PRO A 106 -4.16 9.10 5.18
N HIS A 107 -3.42 8.31 5.96
CA HIS A 107 -2.25 7.54 5.53
C HIS A 107 -1.81 6.58 6.65
N LEU A 108 -1.01 5.59 6.28
CA LEU A 108 -0.23 4.77 7.21
C LEU A 108 1.26 5.05 7.03
N GLN A 109 2.03 4.82 8.09
CA GLN A 109 3.49 4.95 8.03
C GLN A 109 4.20 3.74 8.62
N ALA A 110 5.30 3.38 7.98
CA ALA A 110 6.16 2.28 8.40
C ALA A 110 7.62 2.58 8.10
N ARG A 111 8.52 1.94 8.84
CA ARG A 111 9.90 1.76 8.39
C ARG A 111 9.92 0.57 7.46
N VAL A 112 10.50 0.77 6.28
CA VAL A 112 10.66 -0.30 5.29
C VAL A 112 12.13 -0.48 4.98
N VAL A 113 12.58 -1.73 4.92
CA VAL A 113 13.92 -2.10 4.48
C VAL A 113 13.79 -3.09 3.33
N TYR A 114 14.36 -2.75 2.19
CA TYR A 114 14.55 -3.63 1.05
C TYR A 114 15.99 -4.13 1.04
N GLU A 115 16.16 -5.45 1.07
CA GLU A 115 17.46 -6.10 0.89
C GLU A 115 17.60 -6.54 -0.57
N LEU A 116 18.73 -6.19 -1.16
CA LEU A 116 19.04 -6.43 -2.56
C LEU A 116 20.03 -7.58 -2.69
N GLY A 117 19.66 -8.52 -3.56
CA GLY A 117 20.45 -9.68 -3.92
C GLY A 117 21.41 -9.46 -5.07
N ASP A 118 21.98 -10.56 -5.54
CA ASP A 118 22.81 -10.57 -6.74
C ASP A 118 21.98 -10.14 -7.96
N GLY A 119 22.56 -9.29 -8.80
CA GLY A 119 21.85 -8.68 -9.94
C GLY A 119 20.90 -7.54 -9.56
N GLY A 120 20.79 -7.17 -8.28
CA GLY A 120 19.98 -6.05 -7.81
C GLY A 120 18.49 -6.36 -7.67
N LEU A 121 18.10 -7.64 -7.74
CA LEU A 121 16.74 -8.07 -7.42
C LEU A 121 16.45 -7.90 -5.92
N ILE A 122 15.21 -7.64 -5.58
CA ILE A 122 14.79 -7.51 -4.17
C ILE A 122 14.61 -8.93 -3.61
N GLU A 123 15.38 -9.28 -2.59
CA GLU A 123 15.28 -10.59 -1.91
C GLU A 123 14.38 -10.54 -0.69
N ARG A 124 14.34 -9.39 -0.01
CA ARG A 124 13.51 -9.22 1.17
C ARG A 124 12.99 -7.81 1.27
N GLN A 125 11.75 -7.68 1.69
CA GLN A 125 11.16 -6.45 2.19
C GLN A 125 10.76 -6.68 3.65
N THR A 126 11.22 -5.83 4.55
CA THR A 126 10.79 -5.81 5.95
C THR A 126 9.90 -4.60 6.16
N TYR A 127 8.71 -4.81 6.68
CA TYR A 127 7.71 -3.78 6.99
C TYR A 127 7.48 -3.71 8.50
N GLU A 128 7.80 -2.57 9.10
CA GLU A 128 7.62 -2.30 10.51
C GLU A 128 6.75 -1.03 10.68
N PRO A 129 5.47 -1.16 11.06
CA PRO A 129 4.61 -0.02 11.34
C PRO A 129 5.25 0.93 12.36
N LEU A 130 5.10 2.23 12.18
CA LEU A 130 5.50 3.16 13.23
C LEU A 130 4.64 2.97 14.49
N PRO A 131 5.13 3.30 15.69
CA PRO A 131 4.28 3.29 16.87
C PRO A 131 3.08 4.23 16.72
N ARG A 132 1.93 3.85 17.29
CA ARG A 132 0.69 4.66 17.34
C ARG A 132 0.04 4.92 15.97
N GLN A 133 0.20 4.01 15.01
CA GLN A 133 -0.65 4.02 13.81
C GLN A 133 -2.12 3.83 14.20
N PRO A 134 -3.06 4.42 13.43
CA PRO A 134 -4.48 4.19 13.64
C PRO A 134 -4.82 2.71 13.43
N SER A 135 -5.73 2.19 14.24
CA SER A 135 -6.20 0.81 14.08
C SER A 135 -7.15 0.74 12.88
N ILE A 136 -6.73 0.06 11.82
CA ILE A 136 -7.58 -0.18 10.63
C ILE A 136 -8.92 -0.80 11.06
N GLN A 137 -8.89 -1.85 11.88
CA GLN A 137 -10.11 -2.51 12.36
C GLN A 137 -11.06 -1.53 13.07
N ALA A 138 -10.55 -0.69 13.98
CA ALA A 138 -11.40 0.25 14.72
C ALA A 138 -12.07 1.29 13.79
N HIS A 139 -11.40 1.67 12.71
CA HIS A 139 -11.92 2.59 11.70
C HIS A 139 -12.87 1.91 10.70
N LEU A 140 -12.65 0.62 10.43
CA LEU A 140 -13.44 -0.18 9.51
C LEU A 140 -14.73 -0.71 10.15
N GLU A 141 -14.74 -0.94 11.47
CA GLU A 141 -15.86 -1.55 12.21
C GLU A 141 -17.23 -0.88 11.93
N PRO A 142 -17.38 0.46 11.92
CA PRO A 142 -18.68 1.07 11.63
C PRO A 142 -19.22 0.72 10.23
N ALA A 143 -18.33 0.61 9.24
CA ALA A 143 -18.71 0.20 7.90
C ALA A 143 -19.09 -1.28 7.84
N ILE A 144 -18.39 -2.14 8.59
CA ILE A 144 -18.75 -3.57 8.75
C ILE A 144 -20.13 -3.70 9.38
N GLU A 145 -20.43 -2.98 10.46
CA GLU A 145 -21.74 -3.01 11.13
C GLU A 145 -22.85 -2.56 10.18
N TRP A 146 -22.65 -1.47 9.44
CA TRP A 146 -23.59 -1.00 8.42
C TRP A 146 -23.76 -2.04 7.31
N ALA A 147 -22.68 -2.60 6.78
CA ALA A 147 -22.73 -3.57 5.69
C ALA A 147 -23.42 -4.86 6.13
N ARG A 148 -23.23 -5.29 7.38
CA ARG A 148 -23.91 -6.44 7.97
C ARG A 148 -25.42 -6.27 8.00
N ALA A 149 -25.90 -5.05 8.29
CA ALA A 149 -27.33 -4.73 8.33
C ALA A 149 -27.93 -4.49 6.93
N ASN A 150 -27.18 -3.88 6.02
CA ASN A 150 -27.73 -3.35 4.76
C ASN A 150 -27.31 -4.13 3.51
N ARG A 151 -26.13 -4.74 3.51
CA ARG A 151 -25.53 -5.44 2.35
C ARG A 151 -24.77 -6.73 2.76
N PRO A 152 -25.38 -7.66 3.50
CA PRO A 152 -24.68 -8.82 4.06
C PRO A 152 -24.03 -9.72 3.01
N ALA A 153 -24.65 -9.87 1.83
CA ALA A 153 -24.07 -10.66 0.74
C ALA A 153 -22.78 -10.03 0.19
N ALA A 154 -22.75 -8.70 0.04
CA ALA A 154 -21.54 -7.99 -0.42
C ALA A 154 -20.44 -8.02 0.65
N LEU A 155 -20.81 -7.96 1.94
CA LEU A 155 -19.87 -8.10 3.04
C LEU A 155 -19.21 -9.49 3.05
N GLU A 156 -19.98 -10.56 2.89
CA GLU A 156 -19.45 -11.93 2.87
C GLU A 156 -18.43 -12.15 1.73
N GLU A 157 -18.59 -11.44 0.60
CA GLU A 157 -17.65 -11.53 -0.52
C GLU A 157 -16.28 -10.90 -0.25
N VAL A 158 -16.17 -9.97 0.71
CA VAL A 158 -14.94 -9.20 0.98
C VAL A 158 -14.39 -9.38 2.39
N TYR A 159 -15.23 -9.87 3.31
CA TYR A 159 -14.92 -10.14 4.70
C TYR A 159 -15.38 -11.55 5.15
N PRO A 160 -15.06 -12.61 4.38
CA PRO A 160 -15.53 -13.96 4.70
C PRO A 160 -14.96 -14.43 6.03
N GLY A 161 -15.83 -14.90 6.93
CA GLY A 161 -15.41 -15.41 8.24
C GLY A 161 -14.71 -14.37 9.12
N GLU A 162 -15.07 -13.10 8.99
CA GLU A 162 -14.49 -11.97 9.74
C GLU A 162 -13.00 -11.72 9.41
N GLN A 163 -12.58 -12.04 8.18
CA GLN A 163 -11.21 -11.80 7.70
C GLN A 163 -11.23 -11.04 6.37
N MET A 164 -10.35 -10.05 6.24
CA MET A 164 -10.19 -9.32 4.97
C MET A 164 -9.49 -10.20 3.94
N SER A 165 -10.03 -10.22 2.71
CA SER A 165 -9.30 -10.73 1.55
C SER A 165 -8.52 -9.60 0.87
N PHE A 166 -7.26 -9.86 0.54
CA PHE A 166 -6.30 -8.86 0.03
C PHE A 166 -5.88 -9.13 -1.41
N ASP A 167 -6.87 -9.38 -2.28
CA ASP A 167 -6.68 -9.50 -3.73
C ASP A 167 -7.33 -8.33 -4.49
N GLU A 168 -7.05 -8.21 -5.78
CA GLU A 168 -7.58 -7.12 -6.61
C GLU A 168 -9.12 -7.06 -6.65
N ALA A 169 -9.78 -8.22 -6.78
CA ALA A 169 -11.23 -8.26 -6.89
C ALA A 169 -11.87 -7.84 -5.57
N SER A 170 -11.31 -8.30 -4.45
CA SER A 170 -11.72 -7.93 -3.10
C SER A 170 -11.50 -6.44 -2.82
N GLY A 171 -10.37 -5.86 -3.27
CA GLY A 171 -10.11 -4.42 -3.16
C GLY A 171 -11.19 -3.58 -3.84
N ARG A 172 -11.54 -3.89 -5.10
CA ARG A 172 -12.60 -3.16 -5.84
C ARG A 172 -13.96 -3.24 -5.15
N LYS A 173 -14.29 -4.41 -4.61
CA LYS A 173 -15.56 -4.61 -3.89
C LYS A 173 -15.58 -3.87 -2.56
N TRP A 174 -14.46 -3.83 -1.84
CA TRP A 174 -14.32 -3.04 -0.63
C TRP A 174 -14.55 -1.56 -0.90
N ILE A 175 -13.91 -0.99 -1.94
CA ILE A 175 -14.13 0.42 -2.34
C ILE A 175 -15.63 0.67 -2.58
N SER A 176 -16.28 -0.14 -3.42
CA SER A 176 -17.71 0.04 -3.72
C SER A 176 -18.60 -0.08 -2.47
N LEU A 177 -18.27 -0.98 -1.55
CA LEU A 177 -19.02 -1.17 -0.30
C LEU A 177 -18.85 0.05 0.63
N LEU A 178 -17.64 0.58 0.74
CA LEU A 178 -17.32 1.71 1.60
C LEU A 178 -17.86 3.03 1.05
N GLU A 179 -17.85 3.23 -0.26
CA GLU A 179 -18.51 4.38 -0.91
C GLU A 179 -20.01 4.38 -0.59
N ALA A 180 -20.68 3.24 -0.77
CA ALA A 180 -22.10 3.12 -0.46
C ALA A 180 -22.42 3.34 1.03
N TRP A 181 -21.49 2.98 1.93
CA TRP A 181 -21.60 3.28 3.36
C TRP A 181 -21.50 4.79 3.63
N ARG A 182 -20.53 5.48 3.00
CA ARG A 182 -20.35 6.94 3.13
C ARG A 182 -21.57 7.70 2.62
N GLU A 183 -22.08 7.33 1.45
CA GLU A 183 -23.29 7.93 0.87
C GLU A 183 -24.51 7.79 1.78
N ALA A 184 -24.61 6.71 2.57
CA ALA A 184 -25.72 6.49 3.49
C ALA A 184 -25.58 7.24 4.84
N GLY A 185 -24.40 7.75 5.16
CA GLY A 185 -24.10 8.47 6.41
C GLY A 185 -24.03 9.99 6.27
N ASP A 186 -24.08 10.52 5.05
CA ASP A 186 -24.07 11.97 4.74
C ASP A 186 -25.47 12.62 4.80
N ASP A 187 -26.46 11.96 5.43
CA ASP A 187 -27.82 12.47 5.72
C ASP A 187 -27.99 13.05 7.14
#